data_AF-A0A2V7BMU6-F1
#
_entry.id   AF-A0A2V7BMU6-F1
#
_cell.length_a   1.000
_cell.length_b   1.000
_cell.length_c   1.000
_cell.angle_alpha   90.00
_cell.angle_beta   90.00
_cell.angle_gamma   90.00
#
_symmetry.space_group_name_H-M   'P 1'
#
loop_
_entity.id
_entity.type
_entity.pdbx_description
1 polymer ?
#
loop_
_entity_poly.entity_id
_entity_poly.type
_entity_poly.pdbx_seq_one_letter_code
_entity_poly.pdbx_strand_id
1 'polypeptide(L)'
;MMVRIADGQGGVQRRFDGLCKPVVVLRRCRHGSPRLSVKNVGGPKYNRECVPYEARRRQTMAIAQARVQPVTGTHVVRVQHEGIATVDAERSKDFYCRVLGFQVLPRPAFKSGGYWLGTPGIFPQIHIIQSDVVPPGPSAPISPLTRHTCFEVADYGAMKATLERLGIKYIENTQPGGGVQMLCNDPDGNTLEFQPATG
;
A
#
# COMPACT_ATOMS: atom_id res chain seq x y z
N MET A 1 -24.96 18.11 -27.33
CA MET A 1 -24.73 19.55 -27.07
C MET A 1 -24.90 20.27 -28.40
N MET A 2 -26.06 20.87 -28.66
CA MET A 2 -26.33 22.32 -28.48
C MET A 2 -25.19 23.19 -29.01
N VAL A 3 -25.42 23.82 -30.16
CA VAL A 3 -24.53 24.83 -30.75
C VAL A 3 -24.74 26.15 -30.01
N ARG A 4 -23.67 26.75 -29.50
CA ARG A 4 -23.62 28.17 -29.17
C ARG A 4 -22.39 28.78 -29.83
N ILE A 5 -22.62 29.89 -30.52
CA ILE A 5 -21.60 30.79 -31.07
C ILE A 5 -21.39 31.88 -30.01
N ALA A 6 -20.15 32.20 -29.68
CA ALA A 6 -19.81 33.38 -28.90
C ALA A 6 -18.53 34.01 -29.44
N ASP A 7 -18.64 35.30 -29.78
CA ASP A 7 -17.58 36.20 -30.18
C ASP A 7 -16.85 36.75 -28.94
N GLY A 8 -15.54 36.97 -29.07
CA GLY A 8 -14.84 38.04 -28.34
C GLY A 8 -14.38 37.78 -26.89
N GLN A 9 -13.05 37.79 -26.74
CA GLN A 9 -12.25 38.19 -25.56
C GLN A 9 -12.35 37.41 -24.22
N GLY A 10 -11.19 36.87 -23.81
CA GLY A 10 -10.74 36.84 -22.41
C GLY A 10 -11.13 35.62 -21.56
N GLY A 11 -10.12 34.92 -21.03
CA GLY A 11 -10.29 34.09 -19.82
C GLY A 11 -9.73 32.66 -19.93
N VAL A 12 -8.69 32.37 -19.15
CA VAL A 12 -8.08 31.05 -18.98
C VAL A 12 -8.98 30.15 -18.12
N GLN A 13 -9.28 28.95 -18.60
CA GLN A 13 -9.63 27.83 -17.71
C GLN A 13 -8.92 26.56 -18.19
N ARG A 14 -7.83 26.20 -17.50
CA ARG A 14 -7.10 24.95 -17.75
C ARG A 14 -7.86 23.81 -17.08
N ARG A 15 -8.45 22.89 -17.84
CA ARG A 15 -8.66 21.51 -17.40
C ARG A 15 -7.48 20.69 -17.89
N PHE A 16 -6.75 20.09 -16.95
CA PHE A 16 -5.65 19.16 -17.20
C PHE A 16 -6.22 17.74 -17.22
N ASP A 17 -6.86 17.38 -18.32
CA ASP A 17 -7.10 15.96 -18.64
C ASP A 17 -6.17 15.67 -19.81
N GLY A 18 -5.06 14.97 -19.55
CA GLY A 18 -3.94 14.69 -20.47
C GLY A 18 -4.28 13.81 -21.68
N LEU A 19 -5.46 14.00 -22.28
CA LEU A 19 -5.90 13.37 -23.51
C LEU A 19 -5.93 14.42 -24.61
N CYS A 20 -4.90 14.41 -25.47
CA CYS A 20 -4.93 15.11 -26.75
C CYS A 20 -6.10 14.59 -27.58
N LYS A 21 -7.24 15.29 -27.57
CA LYS A 21 -8.29 15.08 -28.57
C LYS A 21 -8.09 16.08 -29.70
N PRO A 22 -8.10 15.65 -30.97
CA PRO A 22 -7.95 16.56 -32.10
C PRO A 22 -9.14 17.52 -32.18
N VAL A 23 -8.87 18.80 -32.39
CA VAL A 23 -9.89 19.81 -32.72
C VAL A 23 -10.08 19.79 -34.24
N VAL A 24 -11.28 19.45 -34.69
CA VAL A 24 -11.64 19.47 -36.12
C VAL A 24 -12.30 20.80 -36.44
N VAL A 25 -11.67 21.62 -37.30
CA VAL A 25 -12.25 22.87 -37.81
C VAL A 25 -12.85 22.62 -39.19
N LEU A 26 -14.18 22.71 -39.31
CA LEU A 26 -14.88 22.61 -40.59
C LEU A 26 -15.15 24.00 -41.17
N ARG A 27 -14.72 24.24 -42.41
CA ARG A 27 -15.16 25.40 -43.21
C ARG A 27 -16.12 24.93 -44.31
N ARG A 28 -17.25 25.61 -44.47
CA ARG A 28 -18.15 25.42 -45.62
C ARG A 28 -17.65 26.23 -46.81
N CYS A 29 -17.50 25.58 -47.97
CA CYS A 29 -17.47 26.27 -49.26
C CYS A 29 -18.85 26.21 -49.91
N ARG A 30 -19.28 27.31 -50.54
CA ARG A 30 -20.52 27.35 -51.33
C ARG A 30 -20.25 26.69 -52.70
N HIS A 31 -21.01 25.63 -52.99
CA HIS A 31 -21.11 24.87 -54.24
C HIS A 31 -20.02 23.80 -54.49
N GLY A 32 -20.44 22.53 -54.54
CA GLY A 32 -19.66 21.35 -54.94
C GLY A 32 -19.15 20.50 -53.77
N SER A 33 -19.31 19.17 -53.86
CA SER A 33 -19.15 18.16 -52.79
C SER A 33 -17.93 18.36 -51.86
N PRO A 34 -18.07 18.22 -50.52
CA PRO A 34 -16.98 18.43 -49.59
C PRO A 34 -15.90 17.35 -49.75
N ARG A 35 -14.72 17.72 -50.26
CA ARG A 35 -13.51 16.91 -50.12
C ARG A 35 -12.90 17.19 -48.74
N LEU A 36 -12.78 16.15 -47.90
CA LEU A 36 -11.91 16.22 -46.73
C LEU A 36 -10.46 16.37 -47.23
N SER A 37 -9.79 17.46 -46.84
CA SER A 37 -8.34 17.56 -46.93
C SER A 37 -7.79 17.75 -45.53
N VAL A 38 -7.03 16.75 -45.06
CA VAL A 38 -6.28 16.83 -43.82
C VAL A 38 -4.95 17.51 -44.17
N LYS A 39 -4.80 18.79 -43.81
CA LYS A 39 -3.48 19.43 -43.86
C LYS A 39 -2.78 19.16 -42.54
N ASN A 40 -1.67 18.43 -42.61
CA ASN A 40 -0.77 18.25 -41.48
C ASN A 40 -0.11 19.62 -41.22
N VAL A 41 -0.60 20.37 -40.22
CA VAL A 41 0.07 21.59 -39.77
C VAL A 41 1.19 21.12 -38.85
N GLY A 42 2.43 21.15 -39.34
CA GLY A 42 3.61 20.74 -38.59
C GLY A 42 3.69 21.48 -37.25
N GLY A 43 3.62 20.72 -36.15
CA GLY A 43 3.93 21.23 -34.82
C GLY A 43 5.42 21.60 -34.71
N PRO A 44 5.78 22.48 -33.76
CA PRO A 44 7.17 22.92 -33.59
C PRO A 44 8.10 21.73 -33.35
N LYS A 45 9.24 21.75 -34.04
CA LYS A 45 10.34 20.79 -33.89
C LYS A 45 10.89 20.89 -32.47
N TYR A 46 10.41 20.03 -31.57
CA TYR A 46 11.09 19.70 -30.33
C TYR A 46 11.72 18.32 -30.49
N ASN A 47 12.95 18.20 -29.98
CA ASN A 47 13.85 17.08 -30.18
C ASN A 47 13.17 15.71 -30.10
N ARG A 48 13.34 14.94 -31.18
CA ARG A 48 13.14 13.50 -31.23
C ARG A 48 14.14 12.83 -30.31
N GLU A 49 13.67 12.33 -29.18
CA GLU A 49 13.99 10.97 -28.74
C GLU A 49 12.69 10.33 -28.26
N CYS A 50 11.92 9.80 -29.22
CA CYS A 50 10.85 8.86 -28.90
C CYS A 50 11.50 7.53 -28.54
N VAL A 51 11.85 7.35 -27.26
CA VAL A 51 12.18 6.01 -26.75
C VAL A 51 10.87 5.23 -26.73
N PRO A 52 10.76 4.08 -27.44
CA PRO A 52 9.54 3.28 -27.40
C PRO A 52 9.24 2.89 -25.96
N TYR A 53 7.99 3.02 -25.54
CA TYR A 53 7.50 2.37 -24.32
C TYR A 53 7.55 0.86 -24.57
N GLU A 54 8.70 0.25 -24.32
CA GLU A 54 8.76 -1.18 -24.15
C GLU A 54 7.95 -1.50 -22.89
N ALA A 55 6.84 -2.21 -23.07
CA ALA A 55 6.13 -2.84 -21.99
C ALA A 55 7.15 -3.72 -21.25
N ARG A 56 7.65 -3.24 -20.10
CA ARG A 56 8.51 -4.01 -19.21
C ARG A 56 7.78 -5.30 -18.90
N ARG A 57 8.16 -6.40 -19.58
CA ARG A 57 7.83 -7.76 -19.17
C ARG A 57 8.17 -7.84 -17.69
N ARG A 58 7.17 -8.03 -16.83
CA ARG A 58 7.42 -8.47 -15.46
C ARG A 58 8.13 -9.80 -15.59
N GLN A 59 9.44 -9.78 -15.43
CA GLN A 59 10.25 -10.97 -15.45
C GLN A 59 9.95 -11.70 -14.14
N THR A 60 9.06 -12.69 -14.20
CA THR A 60 8.85 -13.65 -13.12
C THR A 60 10.16 -14.39 -12.94
N MET A 61 10.96 -13.92 -11.97
CA MET A 61 12.17 -14.60 -11.52
C MET A 61 11.72 -15.89 -10.83
N ALA A 62 11.80 -17.02 -11.54
CA ALA A 62 11.75 -18.32 -10.90
C ALA A 62 13.01 -18.44 -10.02
N ILE A 63 12.85 -18.36 -8.70
CA ILE A 63 13.96 -18.52 -7.77
C ILE A 63 14.40 -19.98 -7.82
N ALA A 64 15.62 -20.23 -8.29
CA ALA A 64 16.19 -21.57 -8.34
C ALA A 64 16.29 -22.16 -6.92
N GLN A 65 15.71 -23.35 -6.72
CA GLN A 65 15.64 -24.05 -5.44
C GLN A 65 16.92 -24.85 -5.13
N ALA A 66 18.09 -24.20 -5.17
CA ALA A 66 19.31 -24.88 -4.72
C ALA A 66 19.19 -25.22 -3.23
N ARG A 67 19.44 -26.49 -2.87
CA ARG A 67 19.40 -26.93 -1.46
C ARG A 67 20.59 -26.33 -0.71
N VAL A 68 20.31 -25.37 0.16
CA VAL A 68 21.29 -24.80 1.10
C VAL A 68 21.57 -25.84 2.19
N GLN A 69 22.85 -26.17 2.39
CA GLN A 69 23.26 -27.05 3.48
C GLN A 69 23.32 -26.26 4.78
N PRO A 70 22.63 -26.69 5.85
CA PRO A 70 22.71 -26.01 7.13
C PRO A 70 24.11 -26.15 7.72
N VAL A 71 24.71 -25.03 8.12
CA VAL A 71 26.05 -24.98 8.73
C VAL A 71 26.02 -25.23 10.24
N THR A 72 24.83 -25.22 10.84
CA THR A 72 24.59 -25.50 12.26
C THR A 72 23.29 -26.30 12.42
N GLY A 73 23.18 -27.09 13.50
CA GLY A 73 21.91 -27.71 13.89
C GLY A 73 20.88 -26.66 14.31
N THR A 74 19.63 -27.06 14.50
CA THR A 74 18.53 -26.16 14.90
C THR A 74 18.70 -25.67 16.35
N HIS A 75 19.60 -24.71 16.57
CA HIS A 75 19.79 -24.01 17.85
C HIS A 75 18.69 -22.99 18.16
N VAL A 76 17.85 -22.67 17.18
CA VAL A 76 16.70 -21.77 17.32
C VAL A 76 15.46 -22.60 17.65
N VAL A 77 14.80 -22.28 18.76
CA VAL A 77 13.59 -22.99 19.23
C VAL A 77 12.31 -22.41 18.63
N ARG A 78 12.18 -21.08 18.63
CA ARG A 78 11.01 -20.34 18.14
C ARG A 78 11.32 -18.86 17.97
N VAL A 79 10.45 -18.14 17.27
CA VAL A 79 10.38 -16.69 17.40
C VAL A 79 9.91 -16.34 18.81
N GLN A 80 10.71 -15.58 19.56
CA GLN A 80 10.36 -15.16 20.91
C GLN A 80 9.52 -13.89 20.88
N HIS A 81 10.00 -12.86 20.18
CA HIS A 81 9.27 -11.62 20.01
C HIS A 81 9.62 -10.96 18.69
N GLU A 82 8.77 -10.03 18.30
CA GLU A 82 9.08 -9.01 17.31
C GLU A 82 9.32 -7.67 18.00
N GLY A 83 10.40 -6.98 17.62
CA GLY A 83 10.71 -5.64 18.11
C GLY A 83 10.14 -4.59 17.17
N ILE A 84 9.33 -3.68 17.72
CA ILE A 84 8.73 -2.57 16.98
C ILE A 84 9.20 -1.27 17.64
N ALA A 85 9.99 -0.50 16.90
CA ALA A 85 10.42 0.83 17.33
C ALA A 85 9.30 1.85 17.13
N THR A 86 9.13 2.73 18.10
CA THR A 86 8.15 3.80 18.05
C THR A 86 8.68 5.06 18.74
N VAL A 87 8.20 6.20 18.26
CA VAL A 87 8.41 7.51 18.89
C VAL A 87 7.39 7.79 20.01
N ASP A 88 6.36 6.94 20.16
CA ASP A 88 5.34 7.06 21.19
C ASP A 88 4.83 5.67 21.65
N ALA A 89 5.49 5.13 22.67
CA ALA A 89 5.21 3.81 23.21
C ALA A 89 3.84 3.71 23.88
N GLU A 90 3.31 4.79 24.45
CA GLU A 90 1.95 4.79 25.02
C GLU A 90 0.91 4.64 23.93
N ARG A 91 1.02 5.45 22.86
CA ARG A 91 0.12 5.36 21.71
C ARG A 91 0.14 3.98 21.07
N SER A 92 1.34 3.39 20.92
CA SER A 92 1.47 2.05 20.35
C SER A 92 0.89 1.00 21.30
N LYS A 93 1.22 1.02 22.60
CA LYS A 93 0.63 0.14 23.61
C LYS A 93 -0.91 0.19 23.57
N ASP A 94 -1.49 1.38 23.60
CA ASP A 94 -2.94 1.56 23.57
C ASP A 94 -3.56 0.99 22.29
N PHE A 95 -2.92 1.16 21.13
CA PHE A 95 -3.38 0.56 19.88
C PHE A 95 -3.37 -0.97 19.96
N TYR A 96 -2.23 -1.59 20.29
CA TYR A 96 -2.11 -3.05 20.29
C TYR A 96 -3.02 -3.69 21.35
N CYS A 97 -3.16 -3.09 22.52
CA CYS A 97 -4.09 -3.57 23.54
C CYS A 97 -5.56 -3.42 23.11
N ARG A 98 -5.94 -2.26 22.57
CA ARG A 98 -7.35 -1.97 22.22
C ARG A 98 -7.80 -2.70 20.95
N VAL A 99 -6.93 -2.85 19.96
CA VAL A 99 -7.27 -3.41 18.64
C VAL A 99 -7.06 -4.92 18.62
N LEU A 100 -5.96 -5.43 19.20
CA LEU A 100 -5.65 -6.86 19.18
C LEU A 100 -6.04 -7.60 20.47
N GLY A 101 -6.50 -6.87 21.49
CA GLY A 101 -6.82 -7.47 22.79
C GLY A 101 -5.59 -7.93 23.59
N PHE A 102 -4.39 -7.47 23.21
CA PHE A 102 -3.17 -7.83 23.91
C PHE A 102 -3.11 -7.25 25.33
N GLN A 103 -2.43 -7.97 26.21
CA GLN A 103 -2.16 -7.55 27.57
C GLN A 103 -0.74 -6.99 27.66
N VAL A 104 -0.53 -6.08 28.61
CA VAL A 104 0.83 -5.69 29.01
C VAL A 104 1.43 -6.82 29.85
N LEU A 105 2.54 -7.37 29.37
CA LEU A 105 3.27 -8.47 29.98
C LEU A 105 4.45 -7.94 30.80
N PRO A 106 5.00 -8.75 31.73
CA PRO A 106 6.21 -8.40 32.47
C PRO A 106 7.36 -8.03 31.54
N ARG A 107 7.99 -6.89 31.81
CA ARG A 107 9.10 -6.35 31.03
C ARG A 107 10.35 -6.25 31.91
N PRO A 108 11.53 -6.70 31.44
CA PRO A 108 12.78 -6.42 32.13
C PRO A 108 13.01 -4.92 32.35
N ALA A 109 13.72 -4.56 33.41
CA ALA A 109 14.03 -3.18 33.73
C ALA A 109 15.07 -2.60 32.75
N PHE A 110 14.61 -2.11 31.60
CA PHE A 110 15.44 -1.38 30.63
C PHE A 110 15.47 0.12 30.93
N LYS A 111 16.53 0.80 30.47
CA LYS A 111 16.60 2.27 30.50
C LYS A 111 15.66 2.92 29.48
N SER A 112 15.37 2.24 28.37
CA SER A 112 14.44 2.71 27.35
C SER A 112 12.99 2.52 27.80
N GLY A 113 12.12 3.45 27.44
CA GLY A 113 10.67 3.25 27.53
C GLY A 113 10.20 2.11 26.62
N GLY A 114 8.98 1.64 26.83
CA GLY A 114 8.41 0.56 26.02
C GLY A 114 7.63 -0.47 26.80
N TYR A 115 7.07 -1.42 26.05
CA TYR A 115 6.13 -2.42 26.54
C TYR A 115 6.40 -3.78 25.93
N TRP A 116 6.08 -4.83 26.69
CA TRP A 116 5.96 -6.17 26.16
C TRP A 116 4.47 -6.50 26.09
N LEU A 117 3.98 -6.88 24.92
CA LEU A 117 2.56 -7.05 24.66
C LEU A 117 2.28 -8.45 24.08
N GLY A 118 1.13 -9.01 24.41
CA GLY A 118 0.66 -10.25 23.81
C GLY A 118 -0.37 -10.95 24.68
N THR A 119 -0.66 -12.19 24.33
CA THR A 119 -1.42 -13.10 25.20
C THR A 119 -0.44 -13.83 26.12
N PRO A 120 -0.63 -13.84 27.45
CA PRO A 120 0.28 -14.51 28.37
C PRO A 120 0.55 -15.96 27.98
N GLY A 121 1.82 -16.34 27.91
CA GLY A 121 2.26 -17.69 27.53
C GLY A 121 2.25 -18.00 26.03
N ILE A 122 1.72 -17.11 25.18
CA ILE A 122 1.70 -17.27 23.72
C ILE A 122 2.84 -16.45 23.10
N PHE A 123 3.46 -16.99 22.06
CA PHE A 123 4.57 -16.38 21.34
C PHE A 123 4.31 -16.42 19.82
N PRO A 124 4.87 -15.47 19.03
CA PRO A 124 5.75 -14.39 19.47
C PRO A 124 5.00 -13.27 20.21
N GLN A 125 5.71 -12.58 21.11
CA GLN A 125 5.23 -11.38 21.79
C GLN A 125 5.67 -10.12 21.02
N ILE A 126 5.04 -8.98 21.28
CA ILE A 126 5.41 -7.70 20.66
C ILE A 126 6.18 -6.86 21.68
N HIS A 127 7.43 -6.54 21.36
CA HIS A 127 8.26 -5.62 22.12
C HIS A 127 8.16 -4.22 21.49
N ILE A 128 7.34 -3.36 22.08
CA ILE A 128 7.28 -1.94 21.77
C ILE A 128 8.48 -1.25 22.40
N ILE A 129 9.30 -0.58 21.58
CA ILE A 129 10.55 0.06 21.99
C ILE A 129 10.43 1.56 21.76
N GLN A 130 10.38 2.36 22.83
CA GLN A 130 10.48 3.81 22.73
C GLN A 130 11.88 4.18 22.23
N SER A 131 11.98 4.84 21.08
CA SER A 131 13.25 5.28 20.51
C SER A 131 13.06 6.43 19.50
N ASP A 132 14.15 7.07 19.12
CA ASP A 132 14.17 8.09 18.06
C ASP A 132 14.32 7.49 16.65
N VAL A 133 14.21 6.16 16.51
CA VAL A 133 14.21 5.50 15.21
C VAL A 133 12.92 5.86 14.48
N VAL A 134 13.07 6.42 13.29
CA VAL A 134 11.94 6.91 12.48
C VAL A 134 11.15 5.71 11.92
N PRO A 135 9.87 5.53 12.29
CA PRO A 135 9.03 4.47 11.74
C PRO A 135 8.53 4.83 10.32
N PRO A 136 7.87 3.90 9.59
CA PRO A 136 7.35 4.17 8.25
C PRO A 136 6.44 5.41 8.14
N GLY A 137 5.70 5.70 9.20
CA GLY A 137 4.87 6.89 9.38
C GLY A 137 3.45 6.75 8.81
N PRO A 138 2.57 7.74 9.08
CA PRO A 138 1.14 7.66 8.74
C PRO A 138 0.82 7.57 7.24
N SER A 139 1.76 7.95 6.38
CA SER A 139 1.62 7.88 4.92
C SER A 139 2.13 6.56 4.33
N ALA A 140 2.63 5.64 5.15
CA ALA A 140 3.08 4.34 4.70
C ALA A 140 1.93 3.59 3.99
N PRO A 141 2.20 2.94 2.84
CA PRO A 141 1.16 2.16 2.16
C PRO A 141 0.85 0.90 2.97
N ILE A 142 -0.44 0.55 3.04
CA ILE A 142 -0.84 -0.78 3.51
C ILE A 142 -0.50 -1.76 2.37
N SER A 143 0.46 -2.66 2.58
CA SER A 143 1.00 -3.49 1.50
C SER A 143 1.51 -4.85 1.98
N PRO A 144 1.11 -5.96 1.34
CA PRO A 144 1.69 -7.27 1.65
C PRO A 144 3.15 -7.41 1.17
N LEU A 145 3.67 -6.43 0.44
CA LEU A 145 5.06 -6.44 -0.06
C LEU A 145 6.05 -5.79 0.90
N THR A 146 5.58 -5.01 1.87
CA THR A 146 6.45 -4.45 2.92
C THR A 146 6.71 -5.51 3.98
N ARG A 147 7.73 -5.31 4.84
CA ARG A 147 7.82 -6.11 6.06
C ARG A 147 6.53 -5.95 6.87
N HIS A 148 6.03 -7.03 7.43
CA HIS A 148 4.80 -7.06 8.22
C HIS A 148 4.82 -8.21 9.22
N THR A 149 4.07 -8.02 10.31
CA THR A 149 3.70 -9.09 11.24
C THR A 149 2.38 -9.68 10.80
N CYS A 150 2.32 -11.00 10.57
CA CYS A 150 1.06 -11.68 10.33
C CYS A 150 0.57 -12.35 11.62
N PHE A 151 -0.66 -12.03 12.02
CA PHE A 151 -1.35 -12.65 13.13
C PHE A 151 -2.37 -13.64 12.62
N GLU A 152 -2.35 -14.82 13.22
CA GLU A 152 -3.42 -15.78 13.08
C GLU A 152 -4.62 -15.32 13.92
N VAL A 153 -5.82 -15.29 13.32
CA VAL A 153 -7.06 -14.89 13.99
C VAL A 153 -8.06 -16.04 14.03
N ALA A 154 -8.56 -16.35 15.24
CA ALA A 154 -9.56 -17.40 15.44
C ALA A 154 -10.91 -17.07 14.78
N ASP A 155 -11.26 -15.78 14.72
CA ASP A 155 -12.45 -15.29 14.04
C ASP A 155 -12.09 -14.08 13.17
N TYR A 156 -11.95 -14.35 11.87
CA TYR A 156 -11.62 -13.35 10.86
C TYR A 156 -12.73 -12.29 10.70
N GLY A 157 -14.01 -12.69 10.82
CA GLY A 157 -15.14 -11.77 10.72
C GLY A 157 -15.20 -10.80 11.89
N ALA A 158 -14.96 -11.29 13.11
CA ALA A 158 -14.90 -10.46 14.31
C ALA A 158 -13.71 -9.47 14.28
N MET A 159 -12.56 -9.91 13.76
CA MET A 159 -11.42 -9.00 13.57
C MET A 159 -11.75 -7.90 12.55
N LYS A 160 -12.36 -8.26 11.41
CA LYS A 160 -12.82 -7.30 10.40
C LYS A 160 -13.78 -6.26 10.99
N ALA A 161 -14.79 -6.73 11.72
CA ALA A 161 -15.77 -5.87 12.39
C ALA A 161 -15.11 -4.94 13.41
N THR A 162 -14.02 -5.36 14.06
CA THR A 162 -13.25 -4.50 14.97
C THR A 162 -12.53 -3.38 14.23
N LEU A 163 -11.88 -3.67 13.10
CA LEU A 163 -11.24 -2.64 12.28
C LEU A 163 -12.27 -1.61 11.78
N GLU A 164 -13.41 -2.08 11.29
CA GLU A 164 -14.51 -1.24 10.80
C GLU A 164 -15.10 -0.35 11.90
N ARG A 165 -15.42 -0.94 13.07
CA ARG A 165 -15.96 -0.21 14.23
C ARG A 165 -15.01 0.90 14.71
N LEU A 166 -13.71 0.66 14.64
CA LEU A 166 -12.69 1.62 15.06
C LEU A 166 -12.27 2.60 13.96
N GLY A 167 -12.84 2.49 12.75
CA GLY A 167 -12.50 3.34 11.60
C GLY A 167 -11.07 3.13 11.10
N ILE A 168 -10.47 1.96 11.35
CA ILE A 168 -9.11 1.64 10.91
C ILE A 168 -9.16 1.24 9.44
N LYS A 169 -8.40 1.95 8.59
CA LYS A 169 -8.28 1.62 7.18
C LYS A 169 -7.57 0.28 7.01
N TYR A 170 -8.15 -0.61 6.21
CA TYR A 170 -7.57 -1.89 5.86
C TYR A 170 -7.74 -2.19 4.38
N ILE A 171 -6.99 -3.16 3.87
CA ILE A 171 -7.22 -3.81 2.58
C ILE A 171 -7.46 -5.30 2.81
N GLU A 172 -8.15 -5.95 1.88
CA GLU A 172 -8.41 -7.38 1.91
C GLU A 172 -8.00 -8.00 0.58
N ASN A 173 -7.29 -9.12 0.64
CA ASN A 173 -6.79 -9.82 -0.53
C ASN A 173 -7.13 -11.31 -0.46
N THR A 174 -7.28 -11.92 -1.64
CA THR A 174 -7.33 -13.38 -1.79
C THR A 174 -5.98 -13.86 -2.31
N GLN A 175 -5.38 -14.78 -1.58
CA GLN A 175 -4.10 -15.40 -1.90
C GLN A 175 -4.25 -16.46 -2.98
N PRO A 176 -3.17 -16.78 -3.72
CA PRO A 176 -3.11 -18.01 -4.50
C PRO A 176 -3.48 -19.21 -3.61
N GLY A 177 -4.42 -20.04 -4.06
CA GLY A 177 -4.96 -21.14 -3.25
C GLY A 177 -6.20 -20.81 -2.43
N GLY A 178 -6.71 -19.57 -2.49
CA GLY A 178 -8.02 -19.19 -1.94
C GLY A 178 -8.01 -18.70 -0.49
N GLY A 179 -6.85 -18.70 0.18
CA GLY A 179 -6.70 -18.11 1.51
C GLY A 179 -7.01 -16.61 1.50
N VAL A 180 -7.60 -16.09 2.58
CA VAL A 180 -7.91 -14.66 2.73
C VAL A 180 -6.94 -14.00 3.71
N GLN A 181 -6.63 -12.73 3.47
CA GLN A 181 -5.84 -11.90 4.38
C GLN A 181 -6.42 -10.49 4.46
N MET A 182 -6.43 -9.91 5.66
CA MET A 182 -6.63 -8.48 5.88
C MET A 182 -5.30 -7.84 6.25
N LEU A 183 -5.08 -6.60 5.81
CA LEU A 183 -3.93 -5.81 6.24
C LEU A 183 -4.36 -4.43 6.67
N CYS A 184 -3.77 -3.92 7.74
CA CYS A 184 -3.88 -2.53 8.15
C CYS A 184 -2.51 -2.02 8.63
N ASN A 185 -2.41 -0.75 8.97
CA ASN A 185 -1.22 -0.21 9.62
C ASN A 185 -1.49 0.07 11.10
N ASP A 186 -0.46 -0.10 11.92
CA ASP A 186 -0.42 0.47 13.27
C ASP A 186 -0.30 2.03 13.22
N PRO A 187 -0.31 2.73 14.37
CA PRO A 187 -0.20 4.19 14.42
C PRO A 187 1.11 4.76 13.83
N ASP A 188 2.14 3.93 13.74
CA ASP A 188 3.48 4.26 13.23
C ASP A 188 3.67 3.83 11.77
N GLY A 189 2.65 3.28 11.12
CA GLY A 189 2.70 2.86 9.72
C GLY A 189 3.29 1.47 9.49
N ASN A 190 3.50 0.67 10.54
CA ASN A 190 3.92 -0.72 10.41
C ASN A 190 2.73 -1.56 9.91
N THR A 191 2.93 -2.31 8.83
CA THR A 191 1.89 -3.18 8.27
C THR A 191 1.66 -4.39 9.19
N LEU A 192 0.40 -4.60 9.56
CA LEU A 192 -0.10 -5.78 10.26
C LEU A 192 -0.98 -6.57 9.29
N GLU A 193 -0.77 -7.88 9.23
CA GLU A 193 -1.59 -8.82 8.46
C GLU A 193 -2.39 -9.72 9.41
N PHE A 194 -3.59 -10.11 9.00
CA PHE A 194 -4.45 -11.06 9.69
C PHE A 194 -4.88 -12.16 8.72
N GLN A 195 -4.62 -13.40 9.09
CA GLN A 195 -5.09 -14.59 8.38
C GLN A 195 -5.94 -15.47 9.30
N PRO A 196 -6.98 -16.15 8.79
CA PRO A 196 -7.76 -17.09 9.59
C PRO A 196 -6.87 -18.19 10.17
N ALA A 197 -7.22 -18.67 11.36
CA ALA A 197 -6.54 -19.80 11.96
C ALA A 197 -6.59 -21.05 11.09
N THR A 198 -5.42 -21.66 10.86
CA THR A 198 -5.33 -22.97 10.22
C THR A 198 -5.70 -24.04 11.25
N GLY A 199 -6.92 -24.55 11.13
CA GLY A 199 -7.41 -25.68 11.93
C GLY A 199 -6.72 -27.00 11.61
#